data_AF-A0A2R7RYJ2-F1
#
_entry.id   AF-A0A2R7RYJ2-F1
#
_cell.length_a   1.000
_cell.length_b   1.000
_cell.length_c   1.000
_cell.angle_alpha   90.00
_cell.angle_beta   90.00
_cell.angle_gamma   90.00
#
_symmetry.space_group_name_H-M   'P 1'
#
loop_
_entity.id
_entity.type
_entity.pdbx_description
1 polymer ?
#
loop_
_entity_poly.entity_id
_entity_poly.type
_entity_poly.pdbx_seq_one_letter_code
_entity_poly.pdbx_strand_id
1 'polypeptide(L)'
;MPLPLPPRSLLVVVALTALASWAWRGHVAAQDGELLAERVKPGDIRMISSETCGWCTAARRWMTEQAVPFDECFVERDAQCLADYEALGAQGTPTLVVRGQRVIGFDRVQLLEILRPPA
;
A
#
# COMPACT_ATOMS: atom_id res chain seq x y z
N MET A 1 19.11 -32.83 23.80
CA MET A 1 19.93 -33.20 22.63
C MET A 1 19.04 -33.09 21.39
N PRO A 2 19.17 -32.05 20.56
CA PRO A 2 18.38 -31.94 19.34
C PRO A 2 18.84 -33.03 18.37
N LEU A 3 17.93 -33.93 17.99
CA LEU A 3 18.18 -34.91 16.94
C LEU A 3 18.38 -34.16 15.61
N PRO A 4 19.45 -34.39 14.84
CA PRO A 4 19.58 -33.80 13.51
C PRO A 4 18.47 -34.35 12.62
N LEU A 5 17.57 -33.47 12.20
CA LEU A 5 16.51 -33.81 11.26
C LEU A 5 17.14 -34.25 9.94
N PRO A 6 16.74 -35.40 9.36
CA PRO A 6 17.27 -35.86 8.08
C PRO A 6 16.96 -34.83 6.99
N PRO A 7 17.83 -34.65 5.97
CA PRO A 7 17.74 -33.57 4.98
C PRO A 7 16.40 -33.52 4.25
N ARG A 8 15.72 -34.66 4.07
CA ARG A 8 14.37 -34.75 3.49
C ARG A 8 13.28 -34.11 4.36
N SER A 9 13.37 -34.26 5.68
CA SER A 9 12.38 -33.68 6.61
C SER A 9 12.49 -32.15 6.68
N LEU A 10 13.71 -31.60 6.56
CA LEU A 10 13.92 -30.15 6.46
C LEU A 10 13.28 -29.56 5.20
N LEU A 11 13.40 -30.23 4.05
CA LEU A 11 12.77 -29.79 2.80
C LEU A 11 11.24 -29.73 2.91
N VAL A 12 10.62 -30.72 3.55
CA VAL A 12 9.17 -30.73 3.77
C VAL A 12 8.73 -29.56 4.65
N VAL A 13 9.45 -29.31 5.75
CA VAL A 13 9.13 -28.19 6.64
C VAL A 13 9.26 -26.85 5.93
N VAL A 14 10.35 -26.64 5.17
CA VAL A 14 10.55 -25.40 4.38
C VAL A 14 9.45 -25.22 3.34
N ALA A 15 9.07 -26.29 2.64
CA ALA A 15 7.98 -26.24 1.66
C ALA A 15 6.64 -25.86 2.31
N LEU A 16 6.30 -26.49 3.45
CA LEU A 16 5.05 -26.22 4.17
C LEU A 16 5.00 -24.77 4.70
N THR A 17 6.08 -24.28 5.31
CA THR A 17 6.12 -22.90 5.83
C THR A 17 6.10 -21.87 4.71
N ALA A 18 6.78 -22.14 3.59
CA ALA A 18 6.75 -21.26 2.42
C ALA A 18 5.33 -21.16 1.82
N LEU A 19 4.64 -22.28 1.65
CA LEU A 19 3.27 -22.33 1.14
C LEU A 19 2.29 -21.59 2.07
N ALA A 20 2.34 -21.88 3.37
CA ALA A 20 1.49 -21.21 4.35
C ALA A 20 1.74 -19.70 4.38
N SER A 21 3.01 -19.28 4.36
CA SER A 21 3.37 -17.85 4.35
C SER A 21 2.90 -17.13 3.09
N TRP A 22 2.97 -17.79 1.93
CA TRP A 22 2.51 -17.21 0.66
C TRP A 22 0.98 -17.04 0.65
N ALA A 23 0.25 -18.07 1.10
CA ALA A 23 -1.21 -18.01 1.24
C ALA A 23 -1.66 -16.90 2.20
N TRP A 24 -1.03 -16.78 3.38
CA TRP A 24 -1.36 -15.72 4.33
C TRP A 24 -1.11 -14.32 3.78
N ARG A 25 0.05 -14.07 3.14
CA ARG A 25 0.35 -12.75 2.57
C ARG A 25 -0.66 -12.30 1.54
N GLY A 26 -1.10 -13.21 0.67
CA GLY A 26 -2.12 -12.93 -0.33
C GLY A 26 -3.47 -12.57 0.31
N HIS A 27 -3.89 -13.34 1.32
CA HIS A 27 -5.16 -13.10 1.99
C HIS A 27 -5.18 -11.78 2.77
N VAL A 28 -4.11 -11.46 3.50
CA VAL A 28 -3.99 -10.17 4.22
C VAL A 28 -4.08 -9.00 3.25
N ALA A 29 -3.38 -9.06 2.11
CA ALA A 29 -3.46 -7.99 1.12
C ALA A 29 -4.88 -7.79 0.55
N ALA A 30 -5.66 -8.86 0.37
CA ALA A 30 -7.04 -8.75 -0.10
C ALA A 30 -7.97 -8.18 1.00
N GLN A 31 -7.81 -8.62 2.25
CA GLN A 31 -8.59 -8.11 3.39
C GLN A 31 -8.35 -6.61 3.61
N ASP A 32 -7.08 -6.16 3.53
CA ASP A 32 -6.75 -4.74 3.62
C ASP A 32 -7.46 -3.92 2.52
N GLY A 33 -7.55 -4.48 1.31
CA GLY A 33 -8.23 -3.88 0.16
C GLY A 33 -9.72 -3.67 0.40
N GLU A 34 -10.42 -4.73 0.83
CA GLU A 34 -11.85 -4.68 1.17
C GLU A 34 -12.14 -3.67 2.28
N LEU A 35 -11.32 -3.69 3.32
CA LEU A 35 -11.41 -2.77 4.45
C LEU A 35 -11.17 -1.30 4.07
N LEU A 36 -10.28 -1.04 3.11
CA LEU A 36 -10.07 0.30 2.57
C LEU A 36 -11.23 0.72 1.67
N ALA A 37 -11.68 -0.16 0.76
CA ALA A 37 -12.78 0.13 -0.15
C ALA A 37 -14.08 0.47 0.60
N GLU A 38 -14.32 -0.15 1.76
CA GLU A 38 -15.47 0.15 2.61
C GLU A 38 -15.37 1.52 3.32
N ARG A 39 -14.16 1.91 3.76
CA ARG A 39 -13.95 3.10 4.61
C ARG A 39 -13.67 4.38 3.84
N VAL A 40 -13.11 4.26 2.64
CA VAL A 40 -12.67 5.39 1.83
C VAL A 40 -13.85 5.99 1.08
N LYS A 41 -14.02 7.30 1.19
CA LYS A 41 -14.93 8.06 0.34
C LYS A 41 -14.16 8.71 -0.82
N PRO A 42 -14.80 8.96 -1.97
CA PRO A 42 -14.19 9.75 -3.03
C PRO A 42 -13.65 11.09 -2.48
N GLY A 43 -12.40 11.41 -2.80
CA GLY A 43 -11.69 12.59 -2.28
C GLY A 43 -10.98 12.41 -0.93
N ASP A 44 -11.14 11.28 -0.24
CA ASP A 44 -10.40 11.01 1.01
C ASP A 44 -8.90 10.81 0.75
N ILE A 45 -8.55 10.21 -0.40
CA ILE A 45 -7.17 9.87 -0.77
C ILE A 45 -6.77 10.63 -2.03
N ARG A 46 -5.68 11.41 -1.94
CA ARG A 46 -5.01 11.99 -3.08
C ARG A 46 -3.56 11.50 -3.15
N MET A 47 -3.20 10.85 -4.25
CA MET A 47 -1.85 10.37 -4.50
C MET A 47 -1.09 11.35 -5.40
N ILE A 48 0.00 11.89 -4.88
CA ILE A 48 0.97 12.65 -5.65
C ILE A 48 1.98 11.67 -6.24
N SER A 49 1.99 11.57 -7.57
CA SER A 49 2.78 10.62 -8.35
C SER A 49 3.80 11.33 -9.23
N SER A 50 4.74 10.53 -9.74
CA SER A 50 5.64 10.87 -10.84
C SER A 50 5.43 9.90 -12.01
N GLU A 51 5.62 10.36 -13.25
CA GLU A 51 5.53 9.52 -14.45
C GLU A 51 6.61 8.42 -14.52
N THR A 52 7.75 8.66 -13.87
CA THR A 52 8.91 7.73 -13.90
C THR A 52 9.00 6.83 -12.67
N CYS A 53 7.94 6.81 -11.85
CA CYS A 53 7.93 6.14 -10.56
C CYS A 53 7.28 4.74 -10.63
N GLY A 54 8.11 3.70 -10.53
CA GLY A 54 7.64 2.30 -10.49
C GLY A 54 6.75 1.99 -9.27
N TRP A 55 7.07 2.56 -8.11
CA TRP A 55 6.28 2.39 -6.89
C TRP A 55 4.88 3.02 -6.98
N CYS A 56 4.78 4.16 -7.66
CA CYS A 56 3.53 4.86 -7.90
C CYS A 56 2.63 4.03 -8.83
N THR A 57 3.23 3.43 -9.86
CA THR A 57 2.54 2.47 -10.74
C THR A 57 2.01 1.27 -9.96
N ALA A 58 2.82 0.70 -9.06
CA ALA A 58 2.41 -0.43 -8.23
C ALA A 58 1.26 -0.06 -7.27
N ALA A 59 1.34 1.10 -6.60
CA ALA A 59 0.32 1.59 -5.70
C ALA A 59 -1.02 1.82 -6.42
N ARG A 60 -0.99 2.51 -7.57
CA ARG A 60 -2.15 2.74 -8.43
C ARG A 60 -2.82 1.44 -8.83
N ARG A 61 -2.04 0.50 -9.38
CA ARG A 61 -2.54 -0.80 -9.80
C ARG A 61 -3.23 -1.52 -8.66
N TRP A 62 -2.60 -1.59 -7.50
CA TRP A 62 -3.19 -2.26 -6.33
C TRP A 62 -4.49 -1.57 -5.88
N MET A 63 -4.51 -0.24 -5.76
CA MET A 63 -5.71 0.49 -5.34
C MET A 63 -6.85 0.32 -6.35
N THR A 64 -6.56 0.36 -7.65
CA THR A 64 -7.54 0.08 -8.71
C THR A 64 -8.05 -1.37 -8.66
N GLU A 65 -7.16 -2.35 -8.50
CA GLU A 65 -7.51 -3.77 -8.42
C GLU A 65 -8.39 -4.08 -7.19
N GLN A 66 -8.18 -3.37 -6.08
CA GLN A 66 -8.98 -3.49 -4.85
C GLN A 66 -10.20 -2.55 -4.81
N ALA A 67 -10.49 -1.83 -5.90
CA ALA A 67 -11.59 -0.87 -5.98
C ALA A 67 -11.57 0.22 -4.88
N VAL A 68 -10.37 0.61 -4.43
CA VAL A 68 -10.20 1.72 -3.48
C VAL A 68 -10.28 3.04 -4.27
N PRO A 69 -11.19 3.97 -3.94
CA PRO A 69 -11.28 5.24 -4.63
C PRO A 69 -10.14 6.18 -4.21
N PHE A 70 -9.42 6.74 -5.18
CA PHE A 70 -8.37 7.74 -4.96
C PHE A 70 -8.28 8.70 -6.15
N ASP A 71 -7.83 9.91 -5.87
CA ASP A 71 -7.44 10.88 -6.89
C ASP A 71 -5.93 10.83 -7.10
N GLU A 72 -5.47 11.06 -8.31
CA GLU A 72 -4.05 11.04 -8.63
C GLU A 72 -3.64 12.23 -9.49
N CYS A 73 -2.57 12.89 -9.07
CA CYS A 73 -1.95 13.96 -9.81
C CYS A 73 -0.47 13.65 -10.06
N PHE A 74 0.10 14.26 -11.10
CA PHE A 74 1.46 14.02 -11.52
C PHE A 74 2.25 15.31 -11.45
N VAL A 75 3.36 15.30 -10.71
CA VAL A 75 4.19 16.50 -10.48
C VAL A 75 4.79 17.07 -11.76
N GLU A 76 4.92 16.26 -12.82
CA GLU A 76 5.44 16.70 -14.11
C GLU A 76 4.40 17.38 -15.01
N ARG A 77 3.11 17.08 -14.82
CA ARG A 77 2.03 17.56 -15.71
C ARG A 77 1.15 18.62 -15.07
N ASP A 78 1.07 18.63 -13.74
CA ASP A 78 0.17 19.48 -12.98
C ASP A 78 0.97 20.42 -12.07
N ALA A 79 0.94 21.71 -12.40
CA ALA A 79 1.62 22.75 -11.64
C ALA A 79 1.10 22.89 -10.21
N GLN A 80 -0.20 22.66 -9.98
CA GLN A 80 -0.79 22.67 -8.64
C GLN A 80 -0.34 21.44 -7.85
N CYS A 81 -0.27 20.27 -8.50
CA CYS A 81 0.27 19.05 -7.88
C CYS A 81 1.73 19.23 -7.42
N LEU A 82 2.57 19.86 -8.26
CA LEU A 82 3.94 20.17 -7.91
C LEU A 82 4.02 21.17 -6.73
N ALA A 83 3.23 22.25 -6.77
CA ALA A 83 3.17 23.21 -5.67
C ALA A 83 2.74 22.56 -4.35
N ASP A 84 1.75 21.67 -4.38
CA ASP A 84 1.30 20.92 -3.22
C ASP A 84 2.39 19.95 -2.71
N TYR A 85 3.09 19.26 -3.62
CA TYR A 85 4.21 18.39 -3.28
C TYR A 85 5.32 19.13 -2.52
N GLU A 86 5.69 20.32 -3.01
CA GLU A 86 6.68 21.19 -2.38
C GLU A 86 6.18 21.75 -1.04
N ALA A 87 4.93 22.21 -0.98
CA ALA A 87 4.32 22.72 0.25
C ALA A 87 4.21 21.66 1.35
N LEU A 88 3.98 20.40 0.96
CA LEU A 88 3.98 19.25 1.87
C LEU A 88 5.39 18.88 2.37
N GLY A 89 6.45 19.46 1.79
CA GLY A 89 7.84 19.08 2.06
C GLY A 89 8.11 17.61 1.74
N ALA A 90 7.43 17.09 0.71
CA ALA A 90 7.53 15.69 0.34
C ALA A 90 8.92 15.37 -0.24
N GLN A 91 9.46 14.20 0.13
CA GLN A 91 10.83 13.78 -0.23
C GLN A 91 10.84 12.59 -1.19
N GLY A 92 9.69 12.22 -1.75
CA GLY A 92 9.58 11.16 -2.74
C GLY A 92 8.15 10.88 -3.16
N THR A 93 8.03 10.12 -4.25
CA THR A 93 6.75 9.64 -4.77
C THR A 93 6.67 8.10 -4.63
N PRO A 94 5.50 7.52 -4.38
CA PRO A 94 4.23 8.19 -4.17
C PRO A 94 4.17 8.88 -2.80
N THR A 95 3.54 10.05 -2.73
CA THR A 95 3.13 10.66 -1.45
C THR A 95 1.62 10.73 -1.44
N LEU A 96 0.98 10.11 -0.46
CA LEU A 96 -0.47 10.13 -0.30
C LEU A 96 -0.87 11.19 0.72
N VAL A 97 -1.93 11.92 0.42
CA VAL A 97 -2.61 12.82 1.33
C VAL A 97 -3.97 12.20 1.64
N VAL A 98 -4.16 11.76 2.88
CA VAL A 98 -5.37 11.04 3.31
C VAL A 98 -6.05 11.84 4.40
N ARG A 99 -7.24 12.39 4.11
CA ARG A 99 -7.96 13.31 5.02
C ARG A 99 -7.07 14.44 5.58
N GLY A 100 -6.18 14.96 4.72
CA GLY A 100 -5.22 16.01 5.08
C GLY A 100 -3.95 15.54 5.79
N GLN A 101 -3.83 14.25 6.11
CA GLN A 101 -2.62 13.66 6.69
C GLN A 101 -1.68 13.13 5.59
N ARG A 102 -0.40 13.46 5.71
CA ARG A 102 0.63 13.04 4.76
C ARG A 102 1.16 11.65 5.09
N VAL A 103 1.15 10.77 4.10
CA VAL A 103 1.72 9.42 4.12
C VAL A 103 2.79 9.34 3.02
N ILE A 104 4.02 8.98 3.38
CA ILE A 104 5.13 8.84 2.43
C ILE A 104 5.19 7.40 1.97
N GLY A 105 5.24 7.18 0.65
CA GLY A 105 5.15 5.84 0.07
C GLY A 105 3.73 5.28 0.14
N PHE A 106 3.58 3.99 -0.15
CA PHE A 106 2.29 3.30 -0.11
C PHE A 106 2.24 2.30 1.05
N ASP A 107 1.56 2.67 2.14
CA ASP A 107 1.39 1.86 3.34
C ASP A 107 -0.10 1.65 3.66
N ARG A 108 -0.58 0.42 3.45
CA ARG A 108 -1.99 0.06 3.68
C ARG A 108 -2.41 0.12 5.14
N VAL A 109 -1.52 -0.25 6.05
CA VAL A 109 -1.81 -0.27 7.49
C VAL A 109 -1.97 1.15 7.98
N GLN A 110 -1.08 2.05 7.53
CA GLN A 110 -1.19 3.47 7.85
C GLN A 110 -2.46 4.09 7.26
N LEU A 111 -2.82 3.76 6.01
CA LEU A 111 -4.09 4.20 5.41
C LEU A 111 -5.30 3.77 6.24
N LEU A 112 -5.37 2.49 6.62
CA LEU A 112 -6.45 1.95 7.44
C LEU A 112 -6.57 2.63 8.80
N GLU A 113 -5.43 2.96 9.42
CA GLU A 113 -5.39 3.67 10.70
C GLU A 113 -6.01 5.06 10.60
N ILE A 114 -5.64 5.83 9.56
CA ILE A 114 -6.15 7.19 9.31
C ILE A 114 -7.64 7.16 8.97
N LEU A 115 -8.08 6.12 8.27
CA LEU A 115 -9.47 5.97 7.81
C LEU A 115 -10.38 5.31 8.85
N ARG A 116 -9.87 4.97 10.04
CA ARG A 116 -10.67 4.39 11.12
C ARG A 116 -11.85 5.32 11.46
N PRO A 117 -13.08 4.78 11.62
CA PRO A 117 -14.22 5.57 12.05
C PRO A 117 -13.96 6.25 13.40
N PRO A 118 -14.46 7.47 13.64
CA PRO A 118 -14.47 8.05 14.98
C PRO A 118 -15.30 7.14 15.91
N ALA A 119 -14.77 6.92 17.13
CA ALA A 119 -15.43 6.13 18.16
C ALA A 119 -16.67 6.82 18.74
#